data_AF-A0A2A4VNU4-F1
#
_entry.id   AF-A0A2A4VNU4-F1
#
_cell.length_a   1.000
_cell.length_b   1.000
_cell.length_c   1.000
_cell.angle_alpha   90.00
_cell.angle_beta   90.00
_cell.angle_gamma   90.00
#
_symmetry.space_group_name_H-M   'P 1'
#
loop_
_entity.id
_entity.type
_entity.pdbx_description
1 polymer ?
#
loop_
_entity_poly.entity_id
_entity_poly.type
_entity_poly.pdbx_seq_one_letter_code
_entity_poly.pdbx_strand_id
1 'polypeptide(L)'
;GLITKPLRDRFGIPTRLEFYSVEELTEVVRRGARLLELTITEDGAREIAARSRGTPRVAGRLLRRVRDFALVAERDSVDAVAADAALTRLQVDNLGLDIMDRRYLACIGDTYSGGPVGVETLAAALSEPRDAIEDIIEPYLMQTGLVQRTPRGRILSAAGWKHIGLIPPPTADAAGQMDMLGGKE
;
A
#
# COMPACT_ATOMS: atom_id res chain seq x y z
N GLY A 1 14.75 -9.36 10.47
CA GLY A 1 15.64 -10.02 11.46
C GLY A 1 15.80 -9.18 12.72
N LEU A 2 15.38 -9.69 13.87
CA LEU A 2 15.36 -8.94 15.14
C LEU A 2 16.76 -8.81 15.75
N ILE A 3 17.29 -7.59 15.83
CA ILE A 3 18.50 -7.27 16.62
C ILE A 3 18.22 -7.57 18.09
N THR A 4 19.09 -8.34 18.74
CA THR A 4 18.98 -8.69 20.15
C THR A 4 19.05 -7.43 21.03
N LYS A 5 18.29 -7.41 22.13
CA LYS A 5 18.24 -6.28 23.07
C LYS A 5 19.64 -5.80 23.53
N PRO A 6 20.60 -6.69 23.88
CA PRO A 6 21.95 -6.26 24.27
C PRO A 6 22.74 -5.57 23.16
N LEU A 7 22.48 -5.89 21.89
CA LEU A 7 23.12 -5.24 20.75
C LEU A 7 22.43 -3.91 20.43
N ARG A 8 21.11 -3.83 20.59
CA ARG A 8 20.33 -2.59 20.45
C ARG A 8 20.79 -1.52 21.43
N ASP A 9 21.00 -1.91 22.69
CA ASP A 9 21.42 -1.00 23.76
C ASP A 9 22.85 -0.43 23.55
N ARG A 10 23.63 -0.99 22.62
CA ARG A 10 24.95 -0.47 22.22
C ARG A 10 24.88 0.65 21.17
N PHE A 11 23.73 0.90 20.56
CA PHE A 11 23.55 2.01 19.62
C PHE A 11 23.13 3.27 20.38
N GLY A 12 24.06 4.20 20.59
CA GLY A 12 23.87 5.40 21.42
C GLY A 12 22.88 6.44 20.88
N ILE A 13 22.48 6.35 19.61
CA ILE A 13 21.49 7.27 19.00
C ILE A 13 20.49 6.42 18.19
N PRO A 14 19.35 6.02 18.78
CA PRO A 14 18.31 5.34 18.03
C PRO A 14 17.60 6.34 17.11
N THR A 15 17.73 6.15 15.80
CA THR A 15 16.96 6.92 14.80
C THR A 15 15.82 6.07 14.26
N ARG A 16 14.62 6.67 14.17
CA ARG A 16 13.46 6.06 13.53
C ARG A 16 13.13 6.90 12.30
N LEU A 17 13.06 6.23 11.15
CA LEU A 17 12.59 6.87 9.93
C LEU A 17 11.07 6.73 9.87
N GLU A 18 10.41 7.84 9.56
CA GLU A 18 8.99 7.88 9.28
C GLU A 18 8.77 7.93 7.76
N PHE A 19 7.52 7.69 7.35
CA PHE A 19 7.15 7.87 5.96
C PHE A 19 7.18 9.35 5.60
N TYR A 20 7.63 9.62 4.37
CA TYR A 20 7.70 10.97 3.84
C TYR A 20 6.28 11.46 3.49
N SER A 21 6.07 12.77 3.63
CA SER A 21 4.86 13.41 3.14
C SER A 21 4.84 13.45 1.61
N VAL A 22 3.66 13.71 1.03
CA VAL A 22 3.52 13.87 -0.43
C VAL A 22 4.33 15.07 -0.91
N GLU A 23 4.38 16.13 -0.12
CA GLU A 23 5.14 17.36 -0.39
C GLU A 23 6.65 17.05 -0.44
N GLU A 24 7.19 16.37 0.57
CA GLU A 24 8.61 15.99 0.59
C GLU A 24 8.96 15.05 -0.57
N LEU A 25 8.08 14.09 -0.87
CA LEU A 25 8.27 13.20 -2.00
C LEU A 25 8.18 13.92 -3.35
N THR A 26 7.36 14.97 -3.45
CA THR A 26 7.28 15.81 -4.66
C THR A 26 8.63 16.46 -4.92
N GLU A 27 9.30 16.99 -3.90
CA GLU A 27 10.67 17.53 -4.02
C GLU A 27 11.68 16.46 -4.46
N VAL A 28 11.61 15.26 -3.88
CA VAL A 28 12.45 14.12 -4.26
C VAL A 28 12.23 13.74 -5.73
N VAL A 29 10.97 13.65 -6.18
CA VAL A 29 10.62 13.33 -7.56
C VAL A 29 11.12 14.41 -8.51
N ARG A 30 10.90 15.69 -8.21
CA ARG A 30 11.39 16.81 -9.04
C ARG A 30 12.91 16.82 -9.15
N ARG A 31 13.60 16.59 -8.04
CA ARG A 31 15.06 16.45 -8.05
C ARG A 31 15.48 15.26 -8.90
N GLY A 32 14.82 14.11 -8.75
CA GLY A 32 15.06 12.92 -9.57
C GLY A 32 14.85 13.17 -11.05
N ALA A 33 13.80 13.91 -11.43
CA ALA A 33 13.48 14.21 -12.83
C ALA A 33 14.58 15.06 -13.49
N ARG A 34 15.09 16.07 -12.76
CA ARG A 34 16.26 16.86 -13.22
C ARG A 34 17.49 16.01 -13.48
N LEU A 35 17.77 15.03 -12.61
CA LEU A 35 18.92 14.12 -12.78
C LEU A 35 18.74 13.13 -13.94
N LEU A 36 17.49 12.89 -14.36
CA LEU A 36 17.15 12.02 -15.48
C LEU A 36 16.88 12.79 -16.77
N GLU A 37 17.13 14.10 -16.78
CA GLU A 37 16.86 15.02 -17.90
C GLU A 37 15.41 14.96 -18.39
N LEU A 38 14.47 14.71 -17.47
CA LEU A 38 13.04 14.67 -17.74
C LEU A 38 12.39 16.00 -17.31
N THR A 39 11.71 16.65 -18.25
CA THR A 39 10.82 17.76 -17.94
C THR A 39 9.54 17.24 -17.28
N ILE A 40 9.27 17.70 -16.06
CA ILE A 40 8.07 17.34 -15.30
C ILE A 40 7.47 18.59 -14.67
N THR A 41 6.16 18.67 -14.69
CA THR A 41 5.37 19.71 -14.02
C THR A 41 5.25 19.44 -12.51
N GLU A 42 4.79 20.43 -11.74
CA GLU A 42 4.56 20.26 -10.30
C GLU A 42 3.47 19.22 -10.02
N ASP A 43 2.37 19.30 -10.75
CA ASP A 43 1.23 18.39 -10.66
C ASP A 43 1.61 16.96 -11.09
N GLY A 44 2.39 16.81 -12.16
CA GLY A 44 2.93 15.50 -12.57
C GLY A 44 3.84 14.87 -11.50
N ALA A 45 4.71 15.68 -10.87
CA ALA A 45 5.57 15.19 -9.80
C ALA A 45 4.77 14.80 -8.54
N ARG A 46 3.77 15.61 -8.18
CA ARG A 46 2.84 15.33 -7.07
C ARG A 46 2.05 14.05 -7.29
N GLU A 47 1.61 13.78 -8.52
CA GLU A 47 0.89 12.54 -8.86
C GLU A 47 1.74 11.29 -8.61
N ILE A 48 3.01 11.32 -9.03
CA ILE A 48 3.97 10.24 -8.74
C ILE A 48 4.20 10.11 -7.24
N ALA A 49 4.38 11.24 -6.53
CA ALA A 49 4.61 11.27 -5.09
C ALA A 49 3.43 10.69 -4.29
N ALA A 50 2.20 11.04 -4.64
CA ALA A 50 0.98 10.53 -4.01
C ALA A 50 0.89 8.99 -4.07
N ARG A 51 1.33 8.39 -5.19
CA ARG A 51 1.32 6.93 -5.40
C ARG A 51 2.59 6.22 -4.92
N SER A 52 3.48 6.91 -4.19
CA SER A 52 4.79 6.37 -3.78
C SER A 52 4.82 5.76 -2.38
N ARG A 53 3.67 5.58 -1.73
CA ARG A 53 3.54 4.92 -0.42
C ARG A 53 4.42 5.53 0.68
N GLY A 54 4.67 6.84 0.63
CA GLY A 54 5.53 7.52 1.60
C GLY A 54 7.02 7.15 1.52
N THR A 55 7.45 6.46 0.45
CA THR A 55 8.82 5.92 0.34
C THR A 55 9.61 6.51 -0.84
N PRO A 56 10.76 7.17 -0.60
CA PRO A 56 11.60 7.74 -1.67
C PRO A 56 12.08 6.71 -2.70
N ARG A 57 12.32 5.47 -2.25
CA ARG A 57 12.74 4.37 -3.13
C ARG A 57 11.66 4.02 -4.15
N VAL A 58 10.38 3.98 -3.74
CA VAL A 58 9.26 3.73 -4.65
C VAL A 58 9.06 4.92 -5.58
N ALA A 59 9.14 6.15 -5.06
CA ALA A 59 9.05 7.37 -5.88
C ALA A 59 10.07 7.39 -7.02
N GLY A 60 11.35 7.10 -6.71
CA GLY A 60 12.39 7.01 -7.73
C GLY A 60 12.18 5.86 -8.73
N ARG A 61 11.60 4.73 -8.30
CA ARG A 61 11.25 3.61 -9.18
C ARG A 61 10.12 3.99 -10.14
N LEU A 62 9.05 4.59 -9.62
CA LEU A 62 7.89 5.02 -10.41
C LEU A 62 8.29 6.10 -11.41
N LEU A 63 9.07 7.10 -10.99
CA LEU A 63 9.59 8.14 -11.87
C LEU A 63 10.34 7.58 -13.08
N ARG A 64 11.23 6.60 -12.87
CA ARG A 64 11.95 5.95 -13.98
C ARG A 64 10.99 5.29 -14.96
N ARG A 65 9.95 4.61 -14.47
CA ARG A 65 8.95 3.97 -15.34
C ARG A 65 8.08 4.99 -16.07
N VAL A 66 7.63 6.04 -15.39
CA VAL A 66 6.86 7.13 -16.02
C VAL A 66 7.67 7.80 -17.13
N ARG A 67 8.97 8.02 -16.90
CA ARG A 67 9.89 8.50 -17.95
C ARG A 67 9.91 7.55 -19.15
N ASP A 68 10.05 6.24 -18.93
CA ASP A 68 10.07 5.27 -20.02
C ASP A 68 8.78 5.35 -20.87
N PHE A 69 7.61 5.53 -20.24
CA PHE A 69 6.35 5.78 -20.95
C PHE A 69 6.31 7.12 -21.68
N ALA A 70 6.82 8.19 -21.06
CA ALA A 70 6.85 9.52 -21.67
C ALA A 70 7.72 9.56 -22.93
N LEU A 71 8.86 8.85 -22.90
CA LEU A 71 9.76 8.72 -24.04
C LEU A 71 9.09 7.99 -25.21
N VAL A 72 8.37 6.89 -24.94
CA VAL A 72 7.65 6.13 -25.99
C VAL A 72 6.44 6.90 -26.52
N ALA A 73 5.82 7.74 -25.70
CA ALA A 73 4.70 8.58 -26.09
C ALA A 73 5.11 9.91 -26.75
N GLU A 74 6.42 10.12 -27.00
CA GLU A 74 7.00 11.33 -27.59
C GLU A 74 6.52 12.62 -26.89
N ARG A 75 6.41 12.59 -25.56
CA ARG A 75 6.00 13.75 -24.77
C ARG A 75 7.20 14.56 -24.29
N ASP A 76 7.17 15.86 -24.57
CA ASP A 76 8.20 16.81 -24.12
C ASP A 76 8.15 17.07 -22.60
N SER A 77 6.99 16.90 -21.97
CA SER A 77 6.78 17.15 -20.54
C SER A 77 5.76 16.18 -19.93
N VAL A 78 6.00 15.80 -18.67
CA VAL A 78 5.09 14.96 -17.88
C VAL A 78 4.21 15.85 -17.00
N ASP A 79 2.92 15.90 -17.32
CA ASP A 79 1.83 16.48 -16.52
C ASP A 79 1.13 15.42 -15.65
N ALA A 80 0.20 15.83 -14.78
CA ALA A 80 -0.57 14.90 -13.97
C ALA A 80 -1.30 13.84 -14.81
N VAL A 81 -1.81 14.21 -15.99
CA VAL A 81 -2.51 13.29 -16.89
C VAL A 81 -1.57 12.25 -17.48
N ALA A 82 -0.38 12.65 -17.91
CA ALA A 82 0.64 11.72 -18.41
C ALA A 82 1.15 10.79 -17.30
N ALA A 83 1.35 11.33 -16.09
CA ALA A 83 1.75 10.54 -14.92
C ALA A 83 0.68 9.50 -14.55
N ASP A 84 -0.59 9.90 -14.45
CA ASP A 84 -1.72 9.00 -14.20
C ASP A 84 -1.83 7.91 -15.28
N ALA A 85 -1.75 8.29 -16.57
CA ALA A 85 -1.84 7.35 -17.68
C ALA A 85 -0.70 6.32 -17.68
N ALA A 86 0.50 6.70 -17.23
CA ALA A 86 1.63 5.81 -17.09
C ALA A 86 1.49 4.91 -15.85
N LEU A 87 1.09 5.46 -14.70
CA LEU A 87 0.91 4.72 -13.44
C LEU A 87 -0.24 3.71 -13.55
N THR A 88 -1.33 4.07 -14.22
CA THR A 88 -2.45 3.17 -14.52
C THR A 88 -2.01 2.00 -15.39
N ARG A 89 -1.17 2.23 -16.42
CA ARG A 89 -0.57 1.15 -17.25
C ARG A 89 0.37 0.26 -16.45
N LEU A 90 1.06 0.81 -15.45
CA LEU A 90 1.86 0.06 -14.48
C LEU A 90 1.02 -0.68 -13.44
N GLN A 91 -0.31 -0.58 -13.53
CA GLN A 91 -1.24 -1.19 -12.59
C GLN A 91 -1.06 -0.69 -11.14
N VAL A 92 -0.61 0.56 -11.00
CA VAL A 92 -0.52 1.27 -9.72
C VAL A 92 -1.78 2.12 -9.55
N ASP A 93 -2.55 1.83 -8.52
CA ASP A 93 -3.80 2.54 -8.27
C ASP A 93 -3.59 3.93 -7.65
N ASN A 94 -4.68 4.65 -7.40
CA ASN A 94 -4.65 6.00 -6.83
C ASN A 94 -4.12 6.04 -5.38
N LEU A 95 -4.13 4.90 -4.67
CA LEU A 95 -3.55 4.77 -3.33
C LEU A 95 -2.07 4.33 -3.39
N GLY A 96 -1.50 4.14 -4.58
CA GLY A 96 -0.14 3.65 -4.77
C GLY A 96 0.03 2.15 -4.53
N LEU A 97 -1.06 1.38 -4.46
CA LEU A 97 -1.03 -0.06 -4.33
C LEU A 97 -0.62 -0.69 -5.65
N ASP A 98 0.31 -1.64 -5.56
CA ASP A 98 0.76 -2.42 -6.70
C ASP A 98 -0.09 -3.69 -6.89
N ILE A 99 0.28 -4.47 -7.91
CA ILE A 99 -0.41 -5.73 -8.24
C ILE A 99 -0.41 -6.69 -7.06
N MET A 100 0.69 -6.75 -6.28
CA MET A 100 0.80 -7.68 -5.16
C MET A 100 -0.04 -7.23 -3.98
N ASP A 101 -0.08 -5.94 -3.69
CA ASP A 101 -0.96 -5.36 -2.67
C ASP A 101 -2.43 -5.67 -2.99
N ARG A 102 -2.85 -5.48 -4.25
CA ARG A 102 -4.23 -5.77 -4.67
C ARG A 102 -4.55 -7.27 -4.65
N ARG A 103 -3.60 -8.13 -5.05
CA ARG A 103 -3.74 -9.59 -4.90
C ARG A 103 -3.85 -10.01 -3.45
N TYR A 104 -3.12 -9.35 -2.54
CA TYR A 104 -3.22 -9.58 -1.10
C TYR A 104 -4.61 -9.24 -0.57
N LEU A 105 -5.14 -8.07 -0.91
CA LEU A 105 -6.49 -7.64 -0.50
C LEU A 105 -7.57 -8.55 -1.10
N ALA A 106 -7.48 -8.88 -2.39
CA ALA A 106 -8.41 -9.78 -3.07
C ALA A 106 -8.36 -11.19 -2.47
N CYS A 107 -7.19 -11.70 -2.12
CA CYS A 107 -7.06 -13.00 -1.46
C CYS A 107 -7.85 -13.04 -0.14
N ILE A 108 -7.74 -12.00 0.70
CA ILE A 108 -8.51 -11.93 1.95
C ILE A 108 -10.01 -11.75 1.67
N GLY A 109 -10.39 -10.89 0.73
CA GLY A 109 -11.78 -10.56 0.42
C GLY A 109 -12.54 -11.67 -0.29
N ASP A 110 -12.02 -12.13 -1.43
CA ASP A 110 -12.67 -13.13 -2.29
C ASP A 110 -12.54 -14.54 -1.73
N THR A 111 -11.31 -14.96 -1.42
CA THR A 111 -11.04 -16.37 -1.04
C THR A 111 -11.46 -16.67 0.39
N TYR A 112 -11.29 -15.70 1.30
CA TYR A 112 -11.53 -15.89 2.73
C TYR A 112 -12.65 -15.01 3.28
N SER A 113 -13.47 -14.39 2.43
CA SER A 113 -14.66 -13.61 2.83
C SER A 113 -14.37 -12.53 3.89
N GLY A 114 -13.19 -11.92 3.85
CA GLY A 114 -12.75 -10.88 4.80
C GLY A 114 -11.89 -11.35 5.98
N GLY A 115 -11.63 -12.66 6.10
CA GLY A 115 -10.80 -13.25 7.15
C GLY A 115 -11.57 -13.74 8.38
N PRO A 116 -10.88 -14.12 9.49
CA PRO A 116 -9.45 -13.99 9.75
C PRO A 116 -8.58 -15.02 9.03
N VAL A 117 -7.47 -14.57 8.44
CA VAL A 117 -6.51 -15.42 7.71
C VAL A 117 -5.12 -15.40 8.36
N GLY A 118 -4.51 -16.56 8.54
CA GLY A 118 -3.13 -16.68 9.01
C GLY A 118 -2.12 -16.20 7.97
N VAL A 119 -0.97 -15.67 8.41
CA VAL A 119 0.08 -15.21 7.48
C VAL A 119 0.67 -16.36 6.67
N GLU A 120 0.76 -17.55 7.26
CA GLU A 120 1.25 -18.75 6.55
C GLU A 120 0.30 -19.15 5.42
N THR A 121 -1.00 -19.03 5.66
CA THR A 121 -2.03 -19.29 4.64
C THR A 121 -1.98 -18.25 3.53
N LEU A 122 -1.77 -16.97 3.86
CA LEU A 122 -1.60 -15.91 2.86
C LEU A 122 -0.31 -16.07 2.06
N ALA A 123 0.79 -16.44 2.72
CA ALA A 123 2.07 -16.75 2.08
C ALA A 123 1.92 -17.90 1.07
N ALA A 124 1.25 -18.98 1.47
CA ALA A 124 0.97 -20.11 0.58
C ALA A 124 0.08 -19.71 -0.60
N ALA A 125 -1.00 -18.96 -0.36
CA ALA A 125 -1.95 -18.55 -1.39
C ALA A 125 -1.35 -17.57 -2.41
N LEU A 126 -0.45 -16.68 -1.96
CA LEU A 126 0.20 -15.68 -2.82
C LEU A 126 1.51 -16.17 -3.45
N SER A 127 2.01 -17.35 -3.02
CA SER A 127 3.33 -17.88 -3.38
C SER A 127 4.48 -16.92 -3.05
N GLU A 128 4.35 -16.21 -1.94
CA GLU A 128 5.33 -15.24 -1.45
C GLU A 128 5.85 -15.67 -0.07
N PRO A 129 7.13 -15.38 0.26
CA PRO A 129 7.64 -15.70 1.58
C PRO A 129 6.95 -14.84 2.63
N ARG A 130 6.69 -15.45 3.80
CA ARG A 130 6.08 -14.78 4.96
C ARG A 130 6.76 -13.45 5.29
N ASP A 131 8.08 -13.43 5.30
CA ASP A 131 8.86 -12.24 5.64
C ASP A 131 8.58 -11.08 4.65
N ALA A 132 8.38 -11.35 3.36
CA ALA A 132 8.04 -10.31 2.40
C ALA A 132 6.63 -9.74 2.66
N ILE A 133 5.68 -10.59 3.05
CA ILE A 133 4.34 -10.12 3.40
C ILE A 133 4.39 -9.21 4.63
N GLU A 134 5.02 -9.65 5.72
CA GLU A 134 5.04 -8.90 6.99
C GLU A 134 5.92 -7.64 6.91
N ASP A 135 7.07 -7.69 6.22
CA ASP A 135 8.05 -6.61 6.22
C ASP A 135 7.85 -5.62 5.06
N ILE A 136 7.19 -6.01 3.96
CA ILE A 136 7.09 -5.18 2.74
C ILE A 136 5.64 -4.76 2.45
N ILE A 137 4.69 -5.70 2.49
CA ILE A 137 3.31 -5.46 2.03
C ILE A 137 2.43 -4.90 3.17
N GLU A 138 2.41 -5.62 4.30
CA GLU A 138 1.54 -5.30 5.44
C GLU A 138 1.71 -3.88 6.01
N PRO A 139 2.93 -3.31 6.15
CA PRO A 139 3.10 -2.02 6.82
C PRO A 139 2.27 -0.90 6.19
N TYR A 140 2.23 -0.81 4.85
CA TYR A 140 1.48 0.23 4.16
C TYR A 140 -0.04 -0.03 4.17
N LEU A 141 -0.46 -1.28 3.98
CA LEU A 141 -1.88 -1.67 4.03
C LEU A 141 -2.49 -1.47 5.41
N MET A 142 -1.71 -1.70 6.47
CA MET A 142 -2.14 -1.44 7.85
C MET A 142 -2.16 0.06 8.17
N GLN A 143 -1.16 0.82 7.72
CA GLN A 143 -1.11 2.27 7.94
C GLN A 143 -2.25 3.01 7.24
N THR A 144 -2.59 2.62 6.01
CA THR A 144 -3.75 3.14 5.27
C THR A 144 -5.09 2.61 5.80
N GLY A 145 -5.05 1.68 6.76
CA GLY A 145 -6.21 1.13 7.42
C GLY A 145 -7.03 0.18 6.56
N LEU A 146 -6.49 -0.38 5.47
CA LEU A 146 -7.16 -1.34 4.60
C LEU A 146 -7.22 -2.75 5.22
N VAL A 147 -6.22 -3.07 6.04
CA VAL A 147 -6.04 -4.38 6.69
C VAL A 147 -5.86 -4.18 8.19
N GLN A 148 -6.46 -5.05 8.99
CA GLN A 148 -6.27 -5.07 10.45
C GLN A 148 -5.66 -6.40 10.89
N ARG A 149 -4.73 -6.32 11.86
CA ARG A 149 -4.12 -7.48 12.50
C ARG A 149 -4.89 -7.84 13.77
N THR A 150 -5.39 -9.07 13.84
CA THR A 150 -6.01 -9.64 15.04
C THR A 150 -5.18 -10.81 15.56
N PRO A 151 -5.37 -11.26 16.81
CA PRO A 151 -4.73 -12.48 17.32
C PRO A 151 -5.04 -13.73 16.49
N ARG A 152 -6.20 -13.75 15.81
CA ARG A 152 -6.67 -14.88 15.00
C ARG A 152 -6.18 -14.83 13.55
N GLY A 153 -5.64 -13.70 13.10
CA GLY A 153 -5.23 -13.51 11.71
C GLY A 153 -5.46 -12.09 11.20
N ARG A 154 -5.32 -11.91 9.89
CA ARG A 154 -5.57 -10.65 9.20
C ARG A 154 -7.01 -10.59 8.71
N ILE A 155 -7.63 -9.42 8.86
CA ILE A 155 -8.98 -9.14 8.40
C ILE A 155 -8.98 -7.89 7.52
N LEU A 156 -9.90 -7.83 6.55
CA LEU A 156 -10.14 -6.60 5.81
C LEU A 156 -10.95 -5.62 6.66
N SER A 157 -10.56 -4.35 6.61
CA SER A 157 -11.38 -3.28 7.17
C SER A 157 -12.51 -2.89 6.22
N ALA A 158 -13.44 -2.05 6.68
CA ALA A 158 -14.46 -1.46 5.82
C ALA A 158 -13.86 -0.66 4.64
N ALA A 159 -12.72 0.00 4.84
CA ALA A 159 -12.00 0.69 3.77
C ALA A 159 -11.39 -0.30 2.76
N GLY A 160 -10.87 -1.43 3.24
CA GLY A 160 -10.39 -2.52 2.40
C GLY A 160 -11.49 -3.10 1.50
N TRP A 161 -12.65 -3.41 2.09
CA TRP A 161 -13.85 -3.86 1.35
C TRP A 161 -14.30 -2.87 0.28
N LYS A 162 -14.40 -1.58 0.64
CA LYS A 162 -14.76 -0.53 -0.31
C LYS A 162 -13.75 -0.41 -1.45
N HIS A 163 -12.46 -0.56 -1.15
CA HIS A 163 -11.40 -0.45 -2.15
C HIS A 163 -11.46 -1.59 -3.18
N ILE A 164 -11.69 -2.84 -2.74
CA ILE A 164 -11.83 -3.98 -3.65
C ILE A 164 -13.21 -4.03 -4.35
N GLY A 165 -14.13 -3.12 -4.00
CA GLY A 165 -15.45 -3.03 -4.63
C GLY A 165 -16.42 -4.13 -4.21
N LEU A 166 -16.15 -4.83 -3.10
CA LEU A 166 -16.98 -5.91 -2.59
C LEU A 166 -17.80 -5.45 -1.38
N ILE A 167 -18.98 -6.04 -1.22
CA ILE A 167 -19.84 -5.78 -0.07
C ILE A 167 -19.36 -6.64 1.10
N PRO A 168 -19.09 -6.06 2.28
CA PRO A 168 -18.71 -6.86 3.44
C PRO A 168 -19.85 -7.82 3.79
N PRO A 169 -19.55 -9.08 4.17
CA PRO A 169 -20.57 -9.98 4.69
C PRO A 169 -21.19 -9.34 5.94
N PRO A 170 -22.49 -9.57 6.21
CA PRO A 170 -23.13 -9.06 7.42
C PRO A 170 -22.31 -9.52 8.63
N THR A 171 -21.85 -8.55 9.42
CA THR A 171 -21.01 -8.82 10.59
C THR A 171 -21.75 -9.75 11.55
N ALA A 172 -21.14 -10.90 11.88
CA ALA A 172 -21.69 -11.83 12.86
C ALA A 172 -21.90 -11.18 14.24
N ASP A 173 -21.17 -10.10 14.54
CA ASP A 173 -21.31 -9.34 15.79
C ASP A 173 -22.60 -8.50 15.88
N ALA A 174 -23.26 -8.19 14.75
CA ALA A 174 -24.56 -7.54 14.77
C ALA A 174 -25.71 -8.51 15.10
N ALA A 175 -25.53 -9.80 14.83
CA ALA A 175 -26.53 -10.83 15.13
C ALA A 175 -26.59 -11.17 16.63
N GLY A 176 -25.47 -11.07 17.35
CA GLY A 176 -25.40 -11.40 18.78
C GLY A 176 -26.00 -10.36 19.72
N GLN A 177 -26.13 -9.10 19.29
CA GLN A 177 -26.67 -8.02 20.14
C GLN A 177 -28.18 -7.84 20.03
N MET A 178 -28.83 -8.35 18.97
CA MET A 178 -30.29 -8.31 18.83
C MET A 178 -30.99 -9.46 19.57
N ASP A 179 -30.31 -10.57 19.86
CA ASP A 179 -30.91 -11.74 20.50
C ASP A 179 -30.98 -11.63 22.04
N MET A 180 -30.25 -10.68 22.66
CA MET A 180 -30.28 -10.47 24.12
C MET A 180 -31.37 -9.51 24.61
N LEU A 181 -32.17 -8.91 23.72
CA LEU A 181 -33.26 -7.99 24.07
C LEU A 181 -34.66 -8.57 23.81
N GLY A 182 -34.77 -9.81 23.31
CA GLY A 182 -36.04 -10.43 22.90
C GLY A 182 -36.71 -11.37 23.91
N GLY A 183 -36.17 -11.57 25.12
CA GLY A 183 -36.63 -12.61 26.04
C GLY A 183 -37.15 -12.11 27.38
N LYS A 184 -38.33 -11.46 27.42
CA LYS A 184 -39.21 -11.40 28.59
C LYS A 184 -40.67 -11.26 28.16
N GLU A 185 -41.38 -12.39 28.12
CA GLU A 185 -42.80 -12.48 28.49
C GLU A 185 -42.92 -13.47 29.67
#